data_AF-A0A847PCA7-F1
#
_entry.id   AF-A0A847PCA7-F1
#
_cell.length_a   1.000
_cell.length_b   1.000
_cell.length_c   1.000
_cell.angle_alpha   90.00
_cell.angle_beta   90.00
_cell.angle_gamma   90.00
#
_symmetry.space_group_name_H-M   'P 1'
#
loop_
_entity.id
_entity.type
_entity.pdbx_description
1 polymer ?
#
loop_
_entity_poly.entity_id
_entity_poly.type
_entity_poly.pdbx_seq_one_letter_code
_entity_poly.pdbx_strand_id
1 'polypeptide(L)'
;VEVGPGVTAASAAAAVLGAPLMHDFAVISLSDLLTPWELIVRRLTAAAEADFVICIYNPASRGRPEHFRRACDVLLRSRAPETPAGWVRNAGREGEEAHLETLATIGARSLDMFCTAVVGNSSTRLLNGRMVTPRGYSMARCDGEETP
;
A
#
# COMPACT_ATOMS: atom_id res chain seq x y z
N VAL A 1 -10.37 -15.11 -27.90
CA VAL A 1 -10.37 -14.55 -26.53
C VAL A 1 -10.17 -13.05 -26.68
N GLU A 2 -11.05 -12.23 -26.10
CA GLU A 2 -10.96 -10.76 -26.09
C GLU A 2 -10.78 -10.28 -24.64
N VAL A 3 -9.92 -9.29 -24.41
CA VAL A 3 -9.62 -8.73 -23.09
C VAL A 3 -9.77 -7.22 -23.13
N GLY A 4 -10.68 -6.67 -22.33
CA GLY A 4 -10.87 -5.22 -22.16
C GLY A 4 -10.11 -4.70 -20.93
N PRO A 5 -9.41 -3.56 -21.02
CA PRO A 5 -8.72 -2.96 -19.88
C PRO A 5 -9.71 -2.33 -18.88
N GLY A 6 -9.26 -2.14 -17.64
CA GLY A 6 -10.04 -1.46 -16.60
C GLY A 6 -9.16 -0.85 -15.52
N VAL A 7 -9.73 0.04 -14.71
CA VAL A 7 -9.05 0.65 -13.55
C VAL A 7 -8.96 -0.38 -12.44
N THR A 8 -7.74 -0.64 -11.98
CA THR A 8 -7.47 -1.59 -10.90
C THR A 8 -7.67 -0.98 -9.52
N ALA A 9 -7.91 -1.81 -8.50
CA ALA A 9 -8.14 -1.37 -7.13
C ALA A 9 -6.95 -0.58 -6.54
N ALA A 10 -5.71 -0.88 -6.95
CA ALA A 10 -4.52 -0.12 -6.55
C ALA A 10 -4.63 1.35 -6.96
N SER A 11 -4.98 1.62 -8.22
CA SER A 11 -5.14 3.00 -8.72
C SER A 11 -6.34 3.69 -8.07
N ALA A 12 -7.45 2.99 -7.89
CA ALA A 12 -8.64 3.53 -7.23
C ALA A 12 -8.36 3.89 -5.76
N ALA A 13 -7.76 2.97 -4.99
CA ALA A 13 -7.39 3.21 -3.60
C ALA A 13 -6.33 4.32 -3.47
N ALA A 14 -5.36 4.37 -4.38
CA ALA A 14 -4.36 5.43 -4.39
C ALA A 14 -4.99 6.81 -4.57
N ALA A 15 -5.95 6.95 -5.50
CA ALA A 15 -6.65 8.21 -5.73
C ALA A 15 -7.41 8.71 -4.50
N VAL A 16 -7.93 7.79 -3.67
CA VAL A 16 -8.60 8.11 -2.40
C VAL A 16 -7.59 8.49 -1.31
N LEU A 17 -6.48 7.75 -1.20
CA LEU A 17 -5.45 7.95 -0.17
C LEU A 17 -4.52 9.15 -0.43
N GLY A 18 -4.37 9.57 -1.69
CA GLY A 18 -3.52 10.68 -2.12
C GLY A 18 -2.74 10.38 -3.39
N ALA A 19 -1.41 10.35 -3.29
CA ALA A 19 -0.49 10.03 -4.37
C ALA A 19 0.59 9.02 -3.93
N PRO A 20 0.22 7.84 -3.38
CA PRO A 20 1.19 6.86 -2.90
C PRO A 20 1.93 6.12 -4.02
N LEU A 21 1.38 6.04 -5.24
CA LEU A 21 1.93 5.22 -6.34
C LEU A 21 2.75 6.01 -7.38
N MET A 22 3.34 7.13 -6.98
CA MET A 22 4.14 7.99 -7.88
C MET A 22 5.56 7.45 -8.13
N HIS A 23 5.99 6.44 -7.37
CA HIS A 23 7.26 5.72 -7.51
C HIS A 23 6.97 4.23 -7.76
N ASP A 24 8.01 3.44 -7.99
CA ASP A 24 7.96 1.99 -8.12
C ASP A 24 7.07 1.35 -7.04
N PHE A 25 6.08 0.58 -7.49
CA PHE A 25 5.13 -0.10 -6.63
C PHE A 25 4.86 -1.53 -7.09
N ALA A 26 4.53 -2.38 -6.12
CA ALA A 26 4.19 -3.77 -6.35
C ALA A 26 2.75 -4.03 -5.89
N VAL A 27 2.04 -4.90 -6.62
CA VAL A 27 0.71 -5.39 -6.23
C VAL A 27 0.84 -6.84 -5.80
N ILE A 28 0.52 -7.13 -4.54
CA ILE A 28 0.67 -8.47 -3.94
C ILE A 28 -0.66 -8.91 -3.34
N SER A 29 -1.16 -10.07 -3.78
CA SER A 29 -2.33 -10.71 -3.19
C SER A 29 -1.94 -11.57 -1.98
N LEU A 30 -2.72 -11.51 -0.89
CA LEU A 30 -2.55 -12.41 0.27
C LEU A 30 -3.39 -13.69 0.18
N SER A 31 -4.08 -13.92 -0.95
CA SER A 31 -4.83 -15.15 -1.18
C SER A 31 -3.88 -16.33 -1.40
N ASP A 32 -3.86 -17.24 -0.44
CA ASP A 32 -3.04 -18.45 -0.45
C ASP A 32 -3.80 -19.71 -0.90
N LEU A 33 -5.00 -19.55 -1.49
CA LEU A 33 -5.79 -20.67 -2.03
C LEU A 33 -5.01 -21.53 -3.04
N LEU A 34 -4.25 -20.88 -3.92
CA LEU A 34 -3.43 -21.51 -4.96
C LEU A 34 -1.96 -21.05 -4.92
N THR A 35 -1.60 -20.25 -3.92
CA THR A 35 -0.24 -19.71 -3.76
C THR A 35 0.25 -20.05 -2.35
N PRO A 36 1.30 -20.86 -2.20
CA PRO A 36 1.85 -21.16 -0.88
C PRO A 36 2.20 -19.88 -0.13
N TRP A 37 1.89 -19.83 1.17
CA TRP A 37 2.12 -18.64 1.99
C TRP A 37 3.59 -18.22 2.00
N GLU A 38 4.51 -19.19 1.97
CA GLU A 38 5.95 -18.97 1.92
C GLU A 38 6.37 -18.16 0.68
N LEU A 39 5.69 -18.37 -0.46
CA LEU A 39 5.94 -17.60 -1.67
C LEU A 39 5.40 -16.16 -1.55
N ILE A 40 4.26 -15.98 -0.85
CA ILE A 40 3.72 -14.64 -0.56
C ILE A 40 4.68 -13.87 0.35
N VAL A 41 5.17 -14.50 1.41
CA VAL A 41 6.18 -13.92 2.32
C VAL A 41 7.42 -13.52 1.54
N ARG A 42 7.96 -14.40 0.69
CA ARG A 42 9.13 -14.09 -0.15
C ARG A 42 8.89 -12.87 -1.04
N ARG A 43 7.71 -12.73 -1.64
CA ARG A 43 7.34 -11.56 -2.47
C ARG A 43 7.25 -10.28 -1.65
N LEU A 44 6.61 -10.33 -0.49
CA LEU A 44 6.51 -9.19 0.44
C LEU A 44 7.89 -8.74 0.90
N THR A 45 8.74 -9.68 1.32
CA THR A 45 10.12 -9.41 1.73
C THR A 45 10.91 -8.78 0.59
N ALA A 46 10.90 -9.37 -0.61
CA ALA A 46 11.65 -8.82 -1.74
C ALA A 46 11.18 -7.41 -2.15
N ALA A 47 9.86 -7.16 -2.18
CA ALA A 47 9.32 -5.85 -2.48
C ALA A 47 9.69 -4.82 -1.38
N ALA A 48 9.69 -5.25 -0.12
CA ALA A 48 10.11 -4.41 0.99
C ALA A 48 11.62 -4.09 0.89
N GLU A 49 12.48 -5.08 0.77
CA GLU A 49 13.94 -4.89 0.64
C GLU A 49 14.32 -4.00 -0.56
N ALA A 50 13.56 -4.07 -1.66
CA ALA A 50 13.78 -3.25 -2.85
C ALA A 50 13.11 -1.85 -2.80
N ASP A 51 12.63 -1.42 -1.64
CA ASP A 51 12.00 -0.10 -1.42
C ASP A 51 10.74 0.23 -2.26
N PHE A 52 9.99 -0.80 -2.67
CA PHE A 52 8.71 -0.59 -3.37
C PHE A 52 7.63 -0.09 -2.40
N VAL A 53 6.71 0.72 -2.93
CA VAL A 53 5.37 0.89 -2.35
C VAL A 53 4.58 -0.39 -2.59
N ILE A 54 3.81 -0.87 -1.61
CA ILE A 54 3.16 -2.18 -1.69
C ILE A 54 1.65 -2.03 -1.59
N CYS A 55 0.94 -2.35 -2.67
CA CYS A 55 -0.51 -2.51 -2.67
C CYS A 55 -0.87 -3.96 -2.35
N ILE A 56 -1.66 -4.16 -1.30
CA ILE A 56 -2.07 -5.46 -0.79
C ILE A 56 -3.51 -5.74 -1.22
N TYR A 57 -3.68 -6.80 -2.00
CA TYR A 57 -4.97 -7.29 -2.48
C TYR A 57 -5.42 -8.48 -1.64
N ASN A 58 -6.74 -8.64 -1.52
CA ASN A 58 -7.36 -9.72 -0.74
C ASN A 58 -6.76 -9.82 0.68
N PRO A 59 -6.72 -8.72 1.45
CA PRO A 59 -5.98 -8.67 2.70
C PRO A 59 -6.47 -9.69 3.73
N ALA A 60 -7.77 -10.03 3.70
CA ALA A 60 -8.30 -11.14 4.48
C ALA A 60 -9.38 -11.91 3.72
N SER A 61 -9.59 -13.15 4.16
CA SER A 61 -10.73 -13.99 3.77
C SER A 61 -11.42 -14.51 5.04
N ARG A 62 -12.68 -14.97 4.91
CA ARG A 62 -13.50 -15.47 6.05
C ARG A 62 -12.82 -16.52 6.94
N GLY A 63 -11.87 -17.29 6.41
CA GLY A 63 -11.18 -18.34 7.17
C GLY A 63 -9.82 -17.93 7.75
N ARG A 64 -9.29 -16.74 7.43
CA ARG A 64 -7.88 -16.42 7.71
C ARG A 64 -7.64 -14.94 8.07
N PRO A 65 -8.28 -14.41 9.13
CA PRO A 65 -8.17 -12.99 9.51
C PRO A 65 -6.73 -12.56 9.84
N GLU A 66 -5.85 -13.50 10.19
CA GLU A 66 -4.46 -13.24 10.57
C GLU A 66 -3.54 -12.82 9.40
N HIS A 67 -3.93 -13.05 8.14
CA HIS A 67 -3.02 -12.91 6.99
C HIS A 67 -2.51 -11.49 6.84
N PHE A 68 -3.40 -10.52 6.98
CA PHE A 68 -3.04 -9.12 6.89
C PHE A 68 -2.04 -8.72 7.98
N ARG A 69 -2.31 -9.12 9.24
CA ARG A 69 -1.39 -8.89 10.36
C ARG A 69 -0.02 -9.51 10.11
N ARG A 70 0.01 -10.80 9.71
CA ARG A 70 1.26 -11.51 9.39
C ARG A 70 2.03 -10.86 8.23
N ALA A 71 1.33 -10.34 7.22
CA ALA A 71 1.96 -9.60 6.14
C ALA A 71 2.60 -8.31 6.67
N CYS A 72 1.92 -7.56 7.54
CA CYS A 72 2.50 -6.37 8.19
C CYS A 72 3.73 -6.74 9.03
N ASP A 73 3.68 -7.84 9.78
CA ASP A 73 4.82 -8.36 10.57
C ASP A 73 6.03 -8.69 9.68
N VAL A 74 5.81 -9.16 8.45
CA VAL A 74 6.87 -9.40 7.46
C VAL A 74 7.46 -8.08 6.97
N LEU A 75 6.62 -7.10 6.63
CA LEU A 75 7.06 -5.80 6.12
C LEU A 75 7.85 -5.01 7.17
N LEU A 76 7.46 -5.09 8.44
CA LEU A 76 8.17 -4.46 9.57
C LEU A 76 9.62 -4.92 9.74
N ARG A 77 10.03 -6.04 9.14
CA ARG A 77 11.43 -6.50 9.16
C ARG A 77 12.36 -5.64 8.29
N SER A 78 11.81 -4.93 7.31
CA SER A 78 12.56 -4.15 6.32
C SER A 78 12.04 -2.71 6.18
N ARG A 79 11.07 -2.31 7.00
CA ARG A 79 10.40 -0.99 6.98
C ARG A 79 10.33 -0.39 8.37
N ALA A 80 10.41 0.94 8.44
CA ALA A 80 10.19 1.66 9.68
C ALA A 80 8.75 1.47 10.18
N PRO A 81 8.51 1.26 11.48
CA PRO A 81 7.16 1.16 12.04
C PRO A 81 6.25 2.36 11.71
N GLU A 82 6.83 3.54 11.54
CA GLU A 82 6.15 4.81 11.24
C GLU A 82 5.83 5.00 9.75
N THR A 83 6.23 4.05 8.89
CA THR A 83 5.97 4.11 7.45
C THR A 83 4.48 4.36 7.21
N PRO A 84 4.08 5.42 6.46
CA PRO A 84 2.69 5.68 6.18
C PRO A 84 2.03 4.50 5.48
N ALA A 85 0.86 4.12 5.97
CA ALA A 85 0.04 3.09 5.38
C ALA A 85 -1.42 3.55 5.38
N GLY A 86 -2.24 2.92 4.55
CA GLY A 86 -3.67 3.17 4.55
C GLY A 86 -4.43 2.03 3.92
N TRP A 87 -5.75 2.05 4.05
CA TRP A 87 -6.61 1.12 3.38
C TRP A 87 -7.88 1.82 2.91
N VAL A 88 -8.46 1.30 1.83
CA VAL A 88 -9.71 1.76 1.26
C VAL A 88 -10.62 0.57 1.05
N ARG A 89 -11.84 0.65 1.54
CA ARG A 89 -12.92 -0.29 1.27
C ARG A 89 -13.84 0.29 0.21
N ASN A 90 -14.30 -0.54 -0.72
CA ASN A 90 -15.28 -0.15 -1.75
C ASN A 90 -14.87 1.09 -2.57
N ALA A 91 -13.59 1.24 -2.91
CA ALA A 91 -13.09 2.38 -3.68
C ALA A 91 -13.92 2.60 -4.98
N GLY A 92 -14.41 3.81 -5.18
CA GLY A 92 -15.25 4.21 -6.32
C GLY A 92 -16.67 3.63 -6.31
N ARG A 93 -17.16 3.13 -5.17
CA ARG A 93 -18.49 2.52 -5.01
C ARG A 93 -19.21 3.07 -3.79
N GLU A 94 -20.50 2.74 -3.68
CA GLU A 94 -21.27 3.03 -2.48
C GLU A 94 -20.64 2.37 -1.24
N GLY A 95 -20.59 3.11 -0.14
CA GLY A 95 -19.93 2.67 1.10
C GLY A 95 -18.40 2.72 1.04
N GLU A 96 -17.83 3.62 0.23
CA GLU A 96 -16.39 3.92 0.25
C GLU A 96 -15.97 4.42 1.65
N GLU A 97 -14.93 3.79 2.19
CA GLU A 97 -14.34 4.14 3.48
C GLU A 97 -12.82 4.08 3.36
N ALA A 98 -12.11 5.06 3.92
CA ALA A 98 -10.66 5.13 3.86
C ALA A 98 -10.04 5.60 5.17
N HIS A 99 -8.92 5.01 5.54
CA HIS A 99 -8.16 5.37 6.74
C HIS A 99 -6.66 5.41 6.45
N LEU A 100 -5.98 6.35 7.10
CA LEU A 100 -4.53 6.52 7.05
C LEU A 100 -3.93 6.32 8.43
N GLU A 101 -2.89 5.50 8.49
CA GLU A 101 -2.28 5.00 9.72
C GLU A 101 -0.78 4.76 9.48
N THR A 102 -0.11 4.05 10.39
CA THR A 102 1.26 3.60 10.21
C THR A 102 1.32 2.09 10.02
N LEU A 103 2.42 1.60 9.45
CA LEU A 103 2.65 0.16 9.30
C LEU A 103 2.56 -0.60 10.65
N ALA A 104 2.99 0.04 11.75
CA ALA A 104 2.90 -0.54 13.08
C ALA A 104 1.48 -0.82 13.56
N THR A 105 0.51 0.02 13.16
CA THR A 105 -0.87 -0.06 13.70
C THR A 105 -1.84 -0.70 12.73
N ILE A 106 -1.62 -0.57 11.42
CA ILE A 106 -2.57 -1.03 10.40
C ILE A 106 -2.82 -2.54 10.48
N GLY A 107 -1.82 -3.34 10.86
CA GLY A 107 -1.94 -4.79 10.99
C GLY A 107 -2.98 -5.27 12.03
N ALA A 108 -3.41 -4.40 12.95
CA ALA A 108 -4.47 -4.70 13.92
C ALA A 108 -5.90 -4.52 13.34
N ARG A 109 -6.03 -3.97 12.13
CA ARG A 109 -7.32 -3.72 11.49
C ARG A 109 -7.92 -5.01 10.92
N SER A 110 -9.22 -5.16 11.14
CA SER A 110 -10.01 -6.21 10.47
C SER A 110 -10.43 -5.70 9.10
N LEU A 111 -9.66 -6.06 8.08
CA LEU A 111 -9.98 -5.79 6.68
C LEU A 111 -10.75 -6.96 6.08
N ASP A 112 -11.66 -6.70 5.15
CA ASP A 112 -12.37 -7.73 4.40
C ASP A 112 -11.89 -7.81 2.94
N MET A 113 -12.56 -8.63 2.12
CA MET A 113 -12.21 -8.83 0.71
C MET A 113 -12.46 -7.60 -0.18
N PHE A 114 -13.18 -6.60 0.30
CA PHE A 114 -13.45 -5.36 -0.41
C PHE A 114 -12.44 -4.25 -0.08
N CYS A 115 -11.50 -4.53 0.82
CA CYS A 115 -10.43 -3.62 1.17
C CYS A 115 -9.21 -3.80 0.27
N THR A 116 -8.58 -2.69 -0.10
CA THR A 116 -7.22 -2.63 -0.64
C THR A 116 -6.37 -1.83 0.34
N ALA A 117 -5.25 -2.40 0.79
CA ALA A 117 -4.30 -1.68 1.63
C ALA A 117 -3.09 -1.22 0.82
N VAL A 118 -2.50 -0.10 1.22
CA VAL A 118 -1.29 0.47 0.61
C VAL A 118 -0.30 0.76 1.73
N VAL A 119 0.90 0.20 1.62
CA VAL A 119 2.03 0.47 2.52
C VAL A 119 3.06 1.27 1.74
N GLY A 120 3.42 2.44 2.25
CA GLY A 120 4.41 3.31 1.64
C GLY A 120 5.81 2.71 1.60
N ASN A 121 6.73 3.40 0.94
CA ASN A 121 8.15 3.10 0.98
C ASN A 121 8.89 4.07 1.91
N SER A 122 10.23 4.00 1.92
CA SER A 122 11.08 4.84 2.78
C SER A 122 10.90 6.36 2.57
N SER A 123 10.38 6.78 1.41
CA SER A 123 10.16 8.18 1.03
C SER A 123 8.73 8.66 1.23
N THR A 124 7.75 7.77 1.42
CA THR A 124 6.34 8.15 1.58
C THR A 124 6.12 8.96 2.86
N ARG A 125 5.36 10.04 2.78
CA ARG A 125 5.00 10.92 3.90
C ARG A 125 3.49 11.18 3.95
N LEU A 126 3.00 11.61 5.11
CA LEU A 126 1.67 12.19 5.22
C LEU A 126 1.76 13.70 5.06
N LEU A 127 1.11 14.25 4.03
CA LEU A 127 1.04 15.68 3.75
C LEU A 127 -0.44 16.09 3.70
N ASN A 128 -0.85 17.03 4.55
CA ASN A 128 -2.24 17.52 4.62
C ASN A 128 -3.28 16.38 4.70
N GLY A 129 -3.00 15.34 5.49
CA GLY A 129 -3.90 14.19 5.63
C GLY A 129 -3.98 13.30 4.38
N ARG A 130 -2.97 13.33 3.50
CA ARG A 130 -2.84 12.49 2.31
C ARG A 130 -1.51 11.77 2.30
N MET A 131 -1.51 10.53 1.80
CA MET A 131 -0.30 9.75 1.60
C MET A 131 0.36 10.17 0.29
N VAL A 132 1.61 10.63 0.35
CA VAL A 132 2.35 11.11 -0.81
C VAL A 132 3.71 10.43 -0.85
N THR A 133 3.99 9.74 -1.96
CA THR A 133 5.33 9.26 -2.28
C THR A 133 5.94 10.26 -3.26
N PRO A 134 6.89 11.11 -2.84
CA PRO A 134 7.47 12.11 -3.74
C PRO A 134 8.26 11.44 -4.87
N ARG A 135 8.27 12.06 -6.05
CA ARG A 135 9.20 11.70 -7.13
C ARG A 135 10.53 12.41 -6.86
N GLY A 136 11.65 11.66 -6.90
CA GLY A 136 13.02 12.12 -7.17
C GLY A 136 13.56 13.41 -6.52
N TYR A 137 14.67 13.23 -5.79
CA TYR A 137 15.58 14.20 -5.16
C TYR A 137 14.96 15.21 -4.20
N SER A 138 15.44 15.12 -2.94
CA SER A 138 15.51 16.19 -1.95
C SER A 138 14.98 17.54 -2.41
N MET A 139 14.01 18.07 -1.66
CA MET A 139 13.72 19.50 -1.58
C MET A 139 14.96 20.25 -1.08
N ALA A 140 16.05 20.27 -1.85
CA ALA A 140 17.07 21.30 -1.78
C ALA A 140 16.60 22.39 -2.74
N ARG A 141 15.52 23.08 -2.36
CA ARG A 141 15.16 24.40 -2.86
C ARG A 141 13.97 24.94 -2.07
N CYS A 142 14.30 25.79 -1.09
CA CYS A 142 13.68 27.09 -0.89
C CYS A 142 14.71 27.98 -0.18
N ASP A 143 15.78 28.31 -0.91
CA ASP A 143 16.47 29.60 -0.77
C ASP A 143 16.61 30.17 -2.19
N GLY A 144 15.60 30.94 -2.60
CA GLY A 144 15.73 32.11 -3.49
C GLY A 144 16.41 32.00 -4.86
N GLU A 145 15.98 31.12 -5.76
CA GLU A 145 16.31 31.28 -7.19
C GLU A 145 15.07 31.14 -8.08
N GLU A 146 14.62 32.27 -8.62
CA GLU A 146 13.76 32.34 -9.81
C GLU A 146 14.52 31.74 -11.00
N THR A 147 13.83 30.91 -11.79
CA THR A 147 14.38 30.37 -13.04
C THR A 147 13.80 31.14 -14.25
N PRO A 148 14.55 31.22 -15.36
CA PRO A 148 14.30 32.17 -16.46
C PRO A 148 13.07 31.85 -17.32
#